data_AF-A0A1Q8QBE2-F1
#
_entry.id   AF-A0A1Q8QBE2-F1
#
_cell.length_a   1.000
_cell.length_b   1.000
_cell.length_c   1.000
_cell.angle_alpha   90.00
_cell.angle_beta   90.00
_cell.angle_gamma   90.00
#
_symmetry.space_group_name_H-M   'P 1'
#
loop_
_entity.id
_entity.type
_entity.pdbx_description
1 polymer ?
#
loop_
_entity_poly.entity_id
_entity_poly.type
_entity_poly.pdbx_seq_one_letter_code
_entity_poly.pdbx_strand_id
1 'polypeptide(L)' 'MPGTGGVRKLRFAREHEGKSGGYRIIYYFYNDDMPLFALMLYPKNAKCSLTQGERNALKQLARELIDSYNPR' A
#
# COMPACT_ATOMS: atom_id res chain seq x y z
N MET A 1 3.30 -4.39 -7.35
CA MET A 1 2.45 -5.59 -7.19
C MET A 1 1.48 -5.62 -8.37
N PRO A 2 1.46 -6.66 -9.20
CA PRO A 2 0.59 -6.70 -10.37
C PRO A 2 -0.89 -6.56 -9.99
N GLY A 3 -1.66 -5.81 -10.78
CA GLY A 3 -3.11 -5.70 -10.63
C GLY A 3 -3.62 -4.73 -9.55
N THR A 4 -2.76 -3.89 -8.96
CA THR A 4 -3.15 -2.98 -7.86
C THR A 4 -3.16 -1.49 -8.23
N GLY A 5 -3.12 -1.16 -9.53
CA GLY A 5 -3.24 0.24 -9.97
C GLY A 5 -2.07 1.16 -9.57
N GLY A 6 -0.87 0.61 -9.39
CA GLY A 6 0.33 1.40 -9.02
C GLY A 6 0.65 1.38 -7.52
N VAL A 7 -0.16 0.72 -6.70
CA VAL A 7 0.12 0.52 -5.27
C VAL A 7 1.41 -0.30 -5.06
N ARG A 8 2.20 0.15 -4.10
CA ARG A 8 3.54 -0.36 -3.78
C ARG A 8 3.56 -1.01 -2.40
N LYS A 9 4.57 -1.84 -2.17
CA LYS A 9 4.79 -2.55 -0.90
C LYS A 9 6.21 -2.26 -0.40
N LEU A 10 6.30 -1.80 0.84
CA LEU A 10 7.55 -1.60 1.57
C LEU A 10 7.65 -2.61 2.71
N ARG A 11 8.88 -3.09 2.96
CA ARG A 11 9.21 -3.87 4.16
C ARG A 11 9.87 -2.91 5.15
N PHE A 12 9.26 -2.73 6.30
CA PHE A 12 9.74 -1.82 7.33
C PHE A 12 10.21 -2.64 8.54
N ALA A 13 11.43 -2.41 9.00
CA ALA A 13 11.95 -3.10 10.19
C ALA A 13 11.25 -2.59 11.45
N ARG A 14 11.13 -3.43 12.47
CA ARG A 14 10.73 -3.00 13.81
C ARG A 14 11.95 -2.47 14.54
N GLU A 15 11.73 -1.65 15.56
CA GLU A 15 12.80 -1.29 16.47
C GLU A 15 13.36 -2.57 17.11
N HIS A 16 14.69 -2.71 17.09
CA HIS A 16 15.43 -3.87 17.58
C HIS A 16 15.17 -5.23 16.87
N GLU A 17 14.40 -5.29 15.78
CA GLU A 17 14.21 -6.51 14.99
C GLU A 17 14.58 -6.30 13.51
N GLY A 18 15.10 -7.35 12.86
CA GLY A 18 15.37 -7.31 11.42
C GLY A 18 14.10 -7.20 10.56
N LYS A 19 14.28 -6.96 9.25
CA LYS A 19 13.20 -6.91 8.24
C LYS A 19 12.32 -8.19 8.21
N SER A 20 12.80 -9.29 8.79
CA SER A 20 12.12 -10.56 8.92
C SER A 20 11.09 -10.62 10.06
N GLY A 21 11.13 -9.72 11.05
CA GLY A 21 10.11 -9.56 12.11
C GLY A 21 9.21 -8.32 11.92
N GLY A 22 9.59 -7.43 11.02
CA GLY A 22 8.96 -6.13 10.82
C GLY A 22 7.58 -6.12 10.13
N TYR A 23 7.19 -4.92 9.71
CA TYR A 23 5.92 -4.61 9.08
C TYR A 23 5.99 -4.63 7.56
N ARG A 24 4.85 -4.91 6.94
CA ARG A 24 4.59 -4.63 5.53
C ARG A 24 3.69 -3.41 5.45
N ILE A 25 4.19 -2.39 4.79
CA ILE A 25 3.45 -1.16 4.50
C ILE A 25 3.03 -1.24 3.03
N ILE A 26 1.73 -1.12 2.78
CA ILE A 26 1.18 -0.95 1.45
C ILE A 26 0.90 0.53 1.28
N TYR A 27 1.55 1.15 0.30
CA TYR A 27 1.49 2.60 0.13
C TYR A 27 1.19 2.99 -1.32
N TYR A 28 0.67 4.20 -1.48
CA TYR A 28 0.37 4.78 -2.77
C TYR A 28 1.00 6.17 -2.90
N PHE A 29 1.74 6.34 -3.99
CA PHE A 29 2.32 7.61 -4.42
C PHE A 29 1.93 7.81 -5.88
N TYR A 30 1.32 8.96 -6.17
CA TYR A 30 0.87 9.31 -7.51
C TYR A 30 1.83 10.31 -8.16
N ASN A 31 1.95 11.50 -7.57
CA ASN A 31 2.85 12.59 -7.95
C ASN A 31 3.11 13.50 -6.73
N ASP A 32 3.90 14.56 -6.93
CA ASP A 32 4.29 15.48 -5.85
C ASP A 32 3.15 16.39 -5.36
N ASP A 33 2.07 16.51 -6.14
CA ASP A 33 0.87 17.28 -5.78
C ASP A 33 -0.08 16.52 -4.83
N MET A 34 0.23 15.24 -4.57
CA MET A 34 -0.60 14.36 -3.76
C MET A 34 0.20 13.79 -2.58
N PRO A 35 -0.39 13.73 -1.36
CA PRO A 35 0.27 13.10 -0.22
C PRO A 35 0.67 11.64 -0.50
N LEU A 36 1.69 11.17 0.21
CA LEU A 36 1.99 9.75 0.29
C LEU A 36 0.99 9.05 1.21
N PHE A 37 0.23 8.09 0.68
CA PHE A 37 -0.75 7.35 1.47
C PHE A 37 -0.22 6.02 1.94
N ALA A 38 -0.24 5.78 3.26
CA ALA A 38 -0.10 4.45 3.83
C ALA A 38 -1.48 3.78 3.91
N LEU A 39 -1.79 2.92 2.92
CA LEU A 39 -3.11 2.29 2.77
C LEU A 39 -3.34 1.14 3.74
N MET A 40 -2.30 0.35 4.00
CA MET A 40 -2.36 -0.75 4.97
C MET A 40 -1.02 -0.95 5.66
N LEU A 41 -1.07 -1.35 6.92
CA LEU A 41 0.08 -1.74 7.71
C LEU A 41 -0.24 -3.03 8.44
N TYR A 42 0.59 -4.05 8.26
CA TYR A 42 0.42 -5.33 8.95
C TYR A 42 1.76 -6.01 9.23
N PRO A 43 1.91 -6.72 10.36
CA PRO A 43 3.14 -7.45 10.66
C PRO A 43 3.34 -8.60 9.69
N LYS A 44 4.59 -9.08 9.55
CA LYS A 44 4.92 -10.13 8.58
C LYS A 44 4.06 -11.40 8.73
N ASN A 45 3.80 -11.80 9.98
CA ASN A 45 3.10 -13.04 10.31
C ASN A 45 1.58 -12.96 10.16
N ALA A 46 0.98 -11.77 10.08
CA ALA A 46 -0.47 -11.63 9.95
C ALA A 46 -1.01 -12.07 8.58
N LYS A 47 -0.19 -12.02 7.52
CA LYS A 47 -0.66 -12.30 6.15
C LYS A 47 0.44 -12.74 5.20
N CYS A 48 0.19 -13.80 4.44
CA CYS A 48 1.15 -14.31 3.44
C CYS A 48 1.13 -13.52 2.13
N SER A 49 -0.05 -13.27 1.57
CA SER A 49 -0.23 -12.56 0.29
C SER A 49 -1.54 -11.77 0.27
N LEU A 50 -1.66 -10.83 -0.67
CA LEU A 50 -2.92 -10.13 -0.91
C LEU A 50 -3.80 -10.98 -1.81
N THR A 51 -5.06 -11.15 -1.40
CA THR A 51 -6.09 -11.83 -2.19
C THR A 51 -6.41 -11.02 -3.46
N GLN A 52 -7.07 -11.64 -4.44
CA GLN A 52 -7.47 -10.90 -5.65
C GLN A 52 -8.49 -9.79 -5.32
N GLY A 53 -9.41 -10.05 -4.38
CA GLY A 53 -10.38 -9.05 -3.91
C GLY A 53 -9.70 -7.83 -3.29
N GLU A 54 -8.67 -8.03 -2.46
CA GLU A 54 -7.89 -6.93 -1.87
C GLU A 54 -7.12 -6.13 -2.92
N ARG A 55 -6.58 -6.81 -3.94
CA ARG A 55 -5.91 -6.11 -5.05
C ARG A 55 -6.88 -5.24 -5.82
N ASN A 56 -8.09 -5.73 -6.07
CA ASN A 56 -9.14 -4.99 -6.74
C ASN A 56 -9.59 -3.79 -5.89
N ALA A 57 -9.78 -3.99 -4.57
CA ALA A 57 -10.11 -2.92 -3.65
C ALA A 57 -9.03 -1.83 -3.59
N LEU A 58 -7.75 -2.22 -3.53
CA LEU A 58 -6.62 -1.27 -3.59
C LEU A 58 -6.59 -0.49 -4.90
N LYS A 59 -6.87 -1.14 -6.03
CA LYS A 59 -6.93 -0.47 -7.34
C LYS A 59 -8.07 0.55 -7.38
N GLN A 60 -9.23 0.21 -6.83
CA GLN A 60 -10.38 1.12 -6.75
C GLN A 60 -10.07 2.31 -5.84
N LEU A 61 -9.52 2.06 -4.65
CA LEU A 61 -9.14 3.12 -3.71
C LEU A 61 -8.08 4.07 -4.30
N ALA A 62 -7.08 3.54 -5.02
CA ALA A 62 -6.09 4.37 -5.70
C ALA A 62 -6.72 5.32 -6.74
N ARG A 63 -7.77 4.87 -7.44
CA ARG A 63 -8.49 5.69 -8.40
C ARG A 63 -9.28 6.80 -7.72
N GLU A 64 -10.02 6.48 -6.66
CA GLU A 64 -10.77 7.45 -5.85
C GLU A 64 -9.86 8.51 -5.23
N LEU A 65 -8.68 8.09 -4.77
CA LEU A 65 -7.62 8.96 -4.32
C LEU A 65 -7.19 9.94 -5.42
N ILE A 66 -6.90 9.48 -6.64
CA ILE A 66 -6.57 10.40 -7.75
C ILE A 66 -7.73 11.38 -8.02
N ASP A 67 -8.96 10.88 -8.13
CA ASP A 67 -10.13 11.69 -8.47
C ASP A 67 -10.40 12.78 -7.40
N SER A 68 -10.06 12.53 -6.13
CA SER A 68 -10.22 13.51 -5.04
C SER A 68 -9.15 14.59 -4.98
N TYR A 69 -7.91 14.29 -5.37
CA TYR A 69 -6.79 15.24 -5.34
C TYR A 69 -6.53 15.93 -6.69
N ASN A 70 -7.12 15.40 -7.76
CA ASN A 70 -7.05 15.98 -9.09
C ASN A 70 -8.47 16.01 -9.69
N PRO A 71 -9.38 16.83 -9.12
CA PRO A 71 -10.72 16.95 -9.66
C PRO A 71 -10.61 17.44 -11.10
N ARG A 72 -11.12 16.62 -12.03
CA ARG A 72 -11.23 17.00 -13.44
C ARG A 72 -12.08 18.24 -13.63
#